data_AF-A0A497KEK4-F1
#
_entry.id   AF-A0A497KEK4-F1
#
_cell.length_a   1.000
_cell.length_b   1.000
_cell.length_c   1.000
_cell.angle_alpha   90.00
_cell.angle_beta   90.00
_cell.angle_gamma   90.00
#
_symmetry.space_group_name_H-M   'P 1'
#
loop_
_entity.id
_entity.type
_entity.pdbx_description
1 polymer ?
#
loop_
_entity_poly.entity_id
_entity_poly.type
_entity_poly.pdbx_seq_one_letter_code
_entity_poly.pdbx_strand_id
1 'polypeptide(L)'
;MGFMDRGNIVEKASDRVFMILLVVALLAGFGFSLGSVGYLLGFNATTLVLITISFTVMSGNYWYKGANIKPVNTQLQATSLAIIPIALRWALQMPFFNEVVASTSDVSVVQQLSYMGQVLGLWILVAVSEEAFRAAMLNVANLFLKVRKREVQDRWKILFANSVWVGYHFLQRPLDLGIYGPYIVWLFCSGLVMTYVLMKVGLGSATLIHLIINLTA
;
A
#
# COMPACT_ATOMS: atom_id res chain seq x y z
N MET A 1 11.45 -27.63 28.86
CA MET A 1 10.83 -27.95 27.55
C MET A 1 9.94 -26.79 27.15
N GLY A 2 10.09 -26.23 25.95
CA GLY A 2 9.19 -25.16 25.49
C GLY A 2 9.67 -24.28 24.33
N PHE A 3 10.73 -24.64 23.61
CA PHE A 3 11.20 -23.87 22.44
C PHE A 3 10.68 -24.39 21.10
N MET A 4 9.94 -25.51 21.07
CA MET A 4 9.57 -26.23 19.84
C MET A 4 8.12 -26.04 19.38
N ASP A 5 7.29 -25.26 20.08
CA ASP A 5 5.88 -25.07 19.69
C ASP A 5 5.56 -23.65 19.18
N ARG A 6 6.57 -22.98 18.61
CA ARG A 6 6.35 -21.75 17.84
C ARG A 6 5.90 -22.13 16.43
N GLY A 7 4.69 -22.67 16.32
CA GLY A 7 4.02 -22.84 15.03
C GLY A 7 4.10 -21.57 14.18
N ASN A 8 4.11 -21.75 12.86
CA ASN A 8 4.41 -20.72 11.86
C ASN A 8 3.71 -19.39 12.20
N ILE A 9 4.48 -18.31 12.33
CA ILE A 9 3.95 -16.96 12.66
C ILE A 9 2.90 -16.53 11.62
N VAL A 10 3.05 -16.97 10.37
CA VAL A 10 2.10 -16.71 9.28
C VAL A 10 0.77 -17.43 9.52
N GLU A 11 0.77 -18.66 10.03
CA GLU A 11 -0.47 -19.40 10.36
C GLU A 11 -1.23 -18.75 11.52
N LYS A 12 -0.49 -18.13 12.44
CA LYS A 12 -1.01 -17.42 13.61
C LYS A 12 -1.35 -15.95 13.32
N ALA A 13 -1.00 -15.42 12.15
CA ALA A 13 -1.32 -14.05 11.76
C ALA A 13 -2.82 -13.89 11.51
N SER A 14 -3.38 -12.79 12.00
CA SER A 14 -4.82 -12.54 11.90
C SER A 14 -5.22 -12.00 10.53
N ASP A 15 -4.37 -11.20 9.88
CA ASP A 15 -4.58 -10.72 8.51
C ASP A 15 -3.69 -11.49 7.51
N ARG A 16 -4.18 -12.64 7.06
CA ARG A 16 -3.45 -13.52 6.12
C ARG A 16 -3.22 -12.88 4.75
N VAL A 17 -4.17 -12.06 4.29
CA VAL A 17 -4.06 -11.37 3.00
C VAL A 17 -2.87 -10.43 3.03
N PHE A 18 -2.79 -9.59 4.07
CA PHE A 18 -1.65 -8.69 4.23
C PHE A 18 -0.33 -9.43 4.34
N MET A 19 -0.25 -10.50 5.13
CA MET A 19 1.00 -11.25 5.32
C MET A 19 1.52 -11.88 4.03
N ILE A 20 0.64 -12.42 3.19
CA ILE A 20 1.02 -12.96 1.89
C ILE A 20 1.58 -11.84 1.01
N LEU A 21 0.88 -10.71 0.91
CA LEU A 21 1.32 -9.56 0.14
C LEU A 21 2.65 -8.99 0.64
N LEU A 22 2.84 -8.94 1.96
CA LEU A 22 4.08 -8.49 2.60
C LEU A 22 5.26 -9.38 2.21
N VAL A 23 5.11 -10.70 2.27
CA VAL A 23 6.17 -11.63 1.86
C VAL A 23 6.52 -11.43 0.39
N VAL A 24 5.51 -11.33 -0.48
CA VAL A 24 5.71 -11.08 -1.92
C VAL A 24 6.39 -9.73 -2.16
N ALA A 25 5.96 -8.66 -1.48
CA ALA A 25 6.57 -7.33 -1.54
C ALA A 25 8.06 -7.36 -1.18
N LEU A 26 8.42 -8.02 -0.07
CA LEU A 26 9.81 -8.11 0.38
C LEU A 26 10.67 -8.90 -0.60
N LEU A 27 10.18 -10.03 -1.10
CA LEU A 27 10.89 -10.82 -2.11
C LEU A 27 11.11 -10.03 -3.40
N ALA A 28 10.08 -9.34 -3.90
CA ALA A 28 10.19 -8.47 -5.07
C ALA A 28 11.18 -7.31 -4.82
N GLY A 29 11.06 -6.63 -3.68
CA GLY A 29 11.92 -5.51 -3.31
C GLY A 29 13.39 -5.90 -3.16
N PHE A 30 13.70 -7.04 -2.53
CA PHE A 30 15.06 -7.57 -2.49
C PHE A 30 15.55 -7.97 -3.89
N GLY A 31 14.69 -8.57 -4.71
CA GLY A 31 14.98 -8.89 -6.11
C GLY A 31 15.40 -7.66 -6.91
N PHE A 32 14.65 -6.56 -6.82
CA PHE A 32 15.00 -5.29 -7.48
C PHE A 32 16.26 -4.66 -6.91
N SER A 33 16.42 -4.68 -5.59
CA SER A 33 17.58 -4.10 -4.91
C SER A 33 18.88 -4.78 -5.34
N LEU A 34 18.88 -6.12 -5.44
CA LEU A 34 20.04 -6.91 -5.84
C LEU A 34 20.23 -6.96 -7.37
N GLY A 35 19.14 -6.96 -8.13
CA GLY A 35 19.18 -7.01 -9.60
C GLY A 35 19.51 -5.67 -10.26
N SER A 36 19.36 -4.55 -9.54
CA SER A 36 19.55 -3.19 -10.06
C SER A 36 20.56 -2.37 -9.24
N VAL A 37 21.61 -3.03 -8.71
CA VAL A 37 22.65 -2.37 -7.91
C VAL A 37 23.31 -1.24 -8.73
N GLY A 38 23.37 -0.04 -8.13
CA GLY A 38 23.94 1.15 -8.76
C GLY A 38 22.96 1.95 -9.63
N TYR A 39 21.73 1.45 -9.85
CA TYR A 39 20.69 2.16 -10.60
C TYR A 39 19.60 2.72 -9.68
N LEU A 40 18.91 3.77 -10.14
CA LEU A 40 17.83 4.44 -9.41
C LEU A 40 16.74 3.47 -8.94
N LEU A 41 16.40 2.46 -9.76
CA LEU A 41 15.44 1.42 -9.39
C LEU A 41 15.89 0.64 -8.14
N GLY A 42 17.16 0.28 -8.04
CA GLY A 42 17.72 -0.41 -6.86
C GLY A 42 17.65 0.46 -5.60
N PHE A 43 17.98 1.76 -5.71
CA PHE A 43 17.87 2.70 -4.60
C PHE A 43 16.43 2.90 -4.13
N ASN A 44 15.49 3.07 -5.06
CA ASN A 44 14.07 3.24 -4.75
C ASN A 44 13.47 1.96 -4.14
N ALA A 45 13.78 0.79 -4.68
CA ALA A 45 13.33 -0.49 -4.14
C ALA A 45 13.86 -0.73 -2.73
N THR A 46 15.16 -0.44 -2.49
CA THR A 46 15.76 -0.56 -1.15
C THR A 46 15.05 0.36 -0.15
N THR A 47 14.78 1.61 -0.56
CA THR A 47 14.07 2.58 0.27
C THR A 47 12.66 2.10 0.61
N LEU A 48 11.90 1.60 -0.38
CA LEU A 48 10.56 1.05 -0.16
C LEU A 48 10.57 -0.19 0.75
N VAL A 49 11.59 -1.05 0.67
CA VAL A 49 11.74 -2.19 1.59
C VAL A 49 11.96 -1.71 3.03
N LEU A 50 12.82 -0.73 3.24
CA LEU A 50 13.07 -0.17 4.58
C LEU A 50 11.82 0.49 5.17
N ILE A 51 11.08 1.24 4.35
CA ILE A 51 9.79 1.84 4.71
C ILE A 51 8.79 0.74 5.06
N THR A 52 8.68 -0.29 4.22
CA THR A 52 7.79 -1.45 4.42
C THR A 52 8.05 -2.12 5.76
N ILE A 53 9.31 -2.46 6.07
CA ILE A 53 9.67 -3.13 7.33
C ILE A 53 9.33 -2.23 8.52
N SER A 54 9.76 -0.97 8.47
CA SER A 54 9.59 -0.02 9.59
C SER A 54 8.11 0.21 9.91
N PHE A 55 7.29 0.50 8.89
CA PHE A 55 5.88 0.80 9.11
C PHE A 55 5.02 -0.43 9.30
N THR A 56 5.41 -1.61 8.79
CA THR A 56 4.76 -2.88 9.14
C THR A 56 4.86 -3.15 10.64
N VAL A 57 6.04 -2.93 11.24
CA VAL A 57 6.22 -3.08 12.69
C VAL A 57 5.34 -2.07 13.45
N MET A 58 5.34 -0.80 13.03
CA MET A 58 4.54 0.25 13.67
C MET A 58 3.03 0.08 13.50
N SER A 59 2.57 -0.72 12.53
CA SER A 59 1.16 -0.99 12.25
C SER A 59 0.70 -2.37 12.74
N GLY A 60 1.47 -3.01 13.63
CA GLY A 60 1.19 -4.35 14.18
C GLY A 60 -0.26 -4.62 14.58
N ASN A 61 -0.93 -3.65 15.20
CA ASN A 61 -2.32 -3.74 15.63
C ASN A 61 -3.35 -3.88 14.49
N TYR A 62 -2.96 -3.61 13.24
CA TYR A 62 -3.84 -3.72 12.07
C TYR A 62 -3.69 -5.04 11.31
N TRP A 63 -2.65 -5.84 11.58
CA TRP A 63 -2.44 -7.13 10.88
C TRP A 63 -2.20 -8.32 11.83
N TYR A 64 -1.77 -8.08 13.06
CA TYR A 64 -1.55 -9.10 14.09
C TYR A 64 -2.55 -8.96 15.23
N LYS A 65 -3.51 -9.91 15.32
CA LYS A 65 -4.54 -9.96 16.38
C LYS A 65 -5.35 -8.66 16.52
N GLY A 66 -5.48 -7.91 15.42
CA GLY A 66 -6.27 -6.69 15.36
C GLY A 66 -7.78 -6.96 15.42
N ALA A 67 -8.49 -6.19 16.24
CA ALA A 67 -9.94 -6.37 16.46
C ALA A 67 -10.79 -6.14 15.20
N ASN A 68 -10.27 -5.39 14.22
CA ASN A 68 -11.01 -5.02 13.01
C ASN A 68 -10.73 -5.93 11.81
N ILE A 69 -9.88 -6.95 11.95
CA ILE A 69 -9.50 -7.82 10.85
C ILE A 69 -10.65 -8.79 10.55
N LYS A 70 -11.21 -8.69 9.34
CA LYS A 70 -12.32 -9.53 8.86
C LYS A 70 -11.80 -10.80 8.18
N PRO A 71 -12.66 -11.83 8.04
CA PRO A 71 -12.33 -13.04 7.29
C PRO A 71 -11.91 -12.74 5.86
N VAL A 72 -11.05 -13.60 5.28
CA VAL A 72 -10.48 -13.42 3.93
C VAL A 72 -11.54 -13.14 2.87
N ASN A 73 -12.66 -13.86 2.87
CA ASN A 73 -13.73 -13.63 1.89
C ASN A 73 -14.30 -12.21 1.95
N THR A 74 -14.50 -11.66 3.15
CA THR A 74 -14.95 -10.27 3.33
C THR A 74 -13.88 -9.28 2.89
N GLN A 75 -12.61 -9.57 3.17
CA GLN A 75 -11.51 -8.74 2.69
C GLN A 75 -11.44 -8.67 1.16
N LEU A 76 -11.63 -9.82 0.49
CA LEU A 76 -11.67 -9.91 -0.97
C LEU A 76 -12.90 -9.20 -1.54
N GLN A 77 -14.08 -9.32 -0.92
CA GLN A 77 -15.27 -8.60 -1.37
C GLN A 77 -15.10 -7.08 -1.28
N ALA A 78 -14.46 -6.60 -0.21
CA ALA A 78 -14.22 -5.17 -0.01
C ALA A 78 -13.28 -4.56 -1.05
N THR A 79 -12.49 -5.36 -1.79
CA THR A 79 -11.63 -4.83 -2.86
C THR A 79 -12.42 -4.24 -4.03
N SER A 80 -13.70 -4.60 -4.17
CA SER A 80 -14.62 -3.95 -5.12
C SER A 80 -14.71 -2.43 -4.94
N LEU A 81 -14.42 -1.92 -3.73
CA LEU A 81 -14.38 -0.48 -3.47
C LEU A 81 -13.25 0.25 -4.22
N ALA A 82 -12.30 -0.47 -4.82
CA ALA A 82 -11.34 0.09 -5.77
C ALA A 82 -12.01 0.76 -6.98
N ILE A 83 -13.26 0.40 -7.31
CA ILE A 83 -14.00 1.06 -8.39
C ILE A 83 -14.20 2.56 -8.16
N ILE A 84 -14.28 3.01 -6.89
CA ILE A 84 -14.46 4.42 -6.55
C ILE A 84 -13.27 5.27 -7.00
N PRO A 85 -12.02 4.99 -6.55
CA PRO A 85 -10.85 5.73 -6.99
C PRO A 85 -10.55 5.55 -8.48
N ILE A 86 -10.87 4.40 -9.08
CA ILE A 86 -10.76 4.20 -10.54
C ILE A 86 -11.73 5.11 -11.29
N ALA A 87 -13.00 5.14 -10.90
CA ALA A 87 -14.01 6.01 -11.53
C ALA A 87 -13.67 7.49 -11.33
N LEU A 88 -13.12 7.87 -10.16
CA LEU A 88 -12.70 9.24 -9.91
C LEU A 88 -11.52 9.64 -10.81
N ARG A 89 -10.54 8.75 -11.02
CA ARG A 89 -9.44 8.98 -11.96
C ARG A 89 -9.97 9.28 -13.37
N TRP A 90 -10.98 8.52 -13.80
CA TRP A 90 -11.65 8.69 -15.09
C TRP A 90 -12.39 10.02 -15.18
N ALA A 91 -13.15 10.37 -14.14
CA ALA A 91 -13.86 11.64 -14.07
C ALA A 91 -12.91 12.86 -14.10
N LEU A 92 -11.70 12.71 -13.53
CA LEU A 92 -10.64 13.73 -13.53
C LEU A 92 -9.77 13.71 -14.79
N GLN A 93 -10.11 12.89 -15.80
CA GLN A 93 -9.39 12.74 -17.07
C GLN A 93 -7.90 12.43 -16.89
N MET A 94 -7.56 11.75 -15.80
CA MET A 94 -6.20 11.33 -15.54
C MET A 94 -5.87 10.09 -16.39
N PRO A 95 -4.59 9.90 -16.78
CA PRO A 95 -4.21 8.76 -17.60
C PRO A 95 -4.53 7.40 -16.96
N PHE A 96 -4.77 6.41 -17.82
CA PHE A 96 -4.96 5.00 -17.49
C PHE A 96 -4.04 4.16 -18.37
N PHE A 97 -3.45 3.11 -17.80
CA PHE A 97 -2.74 2.10 -18.55
C PHE A 97 -1.64 2.68 -19.45
N ASN A 98 -0.92 3.69 -18.95
CA ASN A 98 0.17 4.35 -19.71
C ASN A 98 1.30 3.38 -20.12
N GLU A 99 1.36 2.21 -19.50
CA GLU A 99 2.36 1.16 -19.70
C GLU A 99 1.96 0.12 -20.76
N VAL A 100 0.82 0.24 -21.46
CA VAL A 100 0.39 -0.71 -22.52
C VAL A 100 1.15 -0.45 -23.83
N VAL A 101 2.47 -0.46 -23.75
CA VAL A 101 3.39 -0.44 -24.89
C VAL A 101 4.44 -1.55 -24.68
N ALA A 102 3.97 -2.79 -24.51
CA ALA A 102 4.84 -3.97 -24.41
C ALA A 102 4.45 -5.08 -25.39
N SER A 103 3.69 -4.77 -26.45
CA SER A 103 3.47 -5.69 -27.57
C SER A 103 4.28 -5.23 -28.79
N THR A 104 5.59 -5.08 -28.64
CA THR A 104 6.49 -5.03 -29.79
C THR A 104 6.73 -6.47 -30.27
N SER A 105 6.74 -6.67 -31.59
CA SER A 105 6.72 -7.98 -32.27
C SER A 105 7.94 -8.88 -32.01
N ASP A 106 8.96 -8.40 -31.31
CA ASP A 106 10.26 -9.06 -31.18
C ASP A 106 10.65 -9.45 -29.73
N VAL A 107 9.70 -9.42 -28.79
CA VAL A 107 9.95 -9.81 -27.39
C VAL A 107 9.45 -11.23 -27.15
N SER A 108 10.31 -12.11 -26.62
CA SER A 108 9.91 -13.49 -26.29
C SER A 108 8.84 -13.52 -25.19
N VAL A 109 7.98 -14.55 -25.21
CA VAL A 109 6.94 -14.76 -24.17
C VAL A 109 7.54 -14.77 -22.77
N VAL A 110 8.74 -15.36 -22.61
CA VAL A 110 9.43 -15.42 -21.32
C VAL A 110 9.84 -14.03 -20.82
N GLN A 111 10.32 -13.16 -21.71
CA GLN A 111 10.67 -11.79 -21.37
C GLN A 111 9.43 -10.96 -21.01
N GLN A 112 8.31 -11.14 -21.74
CA GLN A 112 7.05 -10.47 -21.42
C GLN A 112 6.52 -10.91 -20.05
N LEU A 113 6.51 -12.21 -19.75
CA LEU A 113 6.10 -12.72 -18.44
C LEU A 113 7.01 -12.23 -17.31
N SER A 114 8.32 -12.16 -17.56
CA SER A 114 9.28 -11.61 -16.59
C SER A 114 9.01 -10.13 -16.32
N TYR A 115 8.76 -9.34 -17.37
CA TYR A 115 8.40 -7.92 -17.24
C TYR A 115 7.09 -7.73 -16.45
N MET A 116 6.05 -8.48 -16.79
CA MET A 116 4.77 -8.45 -16.06
C MET A 116 4.96 -8.80 -14.58
N GLY A 117 5.77 -9.83 -14.30
CA GLY A 117 6.12 -10.22 -12.93
C GLY A 117 6.86 -9.12 -12.17
N GLN A 118 7.77 -8.41 -12.83
CA GLN A 118 8.46 -7.25 -12.26
C GLN A 118 7.47 -6.11 -11.96
N VAL A 119 6.66 -5.70 -12.94
CA VAL A 119 5.65 -4.64 -12.76
C VAL A 119 4.71 -4.97 -11.61
N LEU A 120 4.19 -6.20 -11.57
CA LEU A 120 3.32 -6.65 -10.48
C LEU A 120 4.04 -6.64 -9.13
N GLY A 121 5.27 -7.15 -9.06
CA GLY A 121 6.07 -7.16 -7.84
C GLY A 121 6.37 -5.76 -7.31
N LEU A 122 6.69 -4.82 -8.19
CA LEU A 122 6.93 -3.43 -7.82
C LEU A 122 5.67 -2.77 -7.26
N TRP A 123 4.51 -2.98 -7.90
CA TRP A 123 3.25 -2.42 -7.42
C TRP A 123 2.77 -3.04 -6.12
N ILE A 124 3.03 -4.33 -5.89
CA ILE A 124 2.79 -4.97 -4.58
C ILE A 124 3.68 -4.34 -3.50
N LEU A 125 4.96 -4.12 -3.79
CA LEU A 125 5.89 -3.45 -2.87
C LEU A 125 5.42 -2.03 -2.51
N VAL A 126 5.05 -1.23 -3.51
CA VAL A 126 4.51 0.12 -3.29
C VAL A 126 3.24 0.08 -2.43
N ALA A 127 2.27 -0.76 -2.81
CA ALA A 127 1.00 -0.87 -2.09
C ALA A 127 1.19 -1.28 -0.62
N VAL A 128 2.01 -2.31 -0.36
CA VAL A 128 2.30 -2.76 1.01
C VAL A 128 3.01 -1.67 1.80
N SER A 129 4.03 -1.04 1.21
CA SER A 129 4.81 0.03 1.83
C SER A 129 3.91 1.19 2.26
N GLU A 130 3.06 1.65 1.37
CA GLU A 130 2.22 2.83 1.59
C GLU A 130 1.02 2.57 2.50
N GLU A 131 0.39 1.39 2.42
CA GLU A 131 -0.70 1.05 3.35
C GLU A 131 -0.17 0.78 4.76
N ALA A 132 1.00 0.14 4.90
CA ALA A 132 1.66 0.00 6.19
C ALA A 132 2.01 1.39 6.78
N PHE A 133 2.52 2.31 5.96
CA PHE A 133 2.74 3.70 6.34
C PHE A 133 1.45 4.38 6.82
N ARG A 134 0.35 4.26 6.06
CA ARG A 134 -0.95 4.84 6.43
C ARG A 134 -1.46 4.29 7.75
N ALA A 135 -1.38 2.98 7.96
CA ALA A 135 -1.73 2.32 9.21
C ALA A 135 -0.87 2.81 10.39
N ALA A 136 0.45 2.97 10.16
CA ALA A 136 1.35 3.52 11.16
C ALA A 136 1.00 4.99 11.51
N MET A 137 0.60 5.80 10.52
CA MET A 137 0.18 7.19 10.78
C MET A 137 -1.12 7.27 11.58
N LEU A 138 -2.03 6.31 11.46
CA LEU A 138 -3.20 6.21 12.36
C LEU A 138 -2.76 5.97 13.82
N ASN A 139 -1.73 5.16 14.04
CA ASN A 139 -1.16 4.95 15.38
C ASN A 139 -0.42 6.19 15.90
N VAL A 140 0.34 6.87 15.04
CA VAL A 140 1.03 8.11 15.38
C VAL A 140 0.04 9.23 15.75
N ALA A 141 -1.09 9.34 15.04
CA ALA A 141 -2.18 10.24 15.43
C ALA A 141 -2.67 9.96 16.86
N ASN A 142 -2.80 8.69 17.26
CA ASN A 142 -3.16 8.34 18.64
C ASN A 142 -2.09 8.79 19.65
N LEU A 143 -0.80 8.72 19.30
CA LEU A 143 0.30 9.11 20.19
C LEU A 143 0.28 10.62 20.48
N PHE A 144 0.24 11.45 19.43
CA PHE A 144 0.24 12.92 19.59
C PHE A 144 -0.96 13.45 20.38
N LEU A 145 -2.06 12.72 20.36
CA LEU A 145 -3.32 13.19 20.91
C LEU A 145 -3.60 12.62 22.31
N LYS A 146 -3.05 11.45 22.66
CA LYS A 146 -2.94 11.00 24.05
C LYS A 146 -2.17 12.02 24.91
N VAL A 147 -1.12 12.63 24.34
CA VAL A 147 -0.37 13.72 25.00
C VAL A 147 -1.27 14.91 25.34
N ARG A 148 -2.33 15.17 24.56
CA ARG A 148 -3.29 16.27 24.81
C ARG A 148 -4.51 15.89 25.65
N LYS A 149 -4.61 14.66 26.20
CA LYS A 149 -5.75 14.15 27.00
C LYS A 149 -7.13 14.37 26.35
N ARG A 150 -7.22 14.42 25.02
CA ARG A 150 -8.49 14.58 24.31
C ARG A 150 -8.87 13.27 23.65
N GLU A 151 -10.13 12.86 23.80
CA GLU A 151 -10.69 11.80 22.96
C GLU A 151 -10.72 12.28 21.52
N VAL A 152 -10.03 11.55 20.65
CA VAL A 152 -9.93 11.90 19.25
C VAL A 152 -11.03 11.18 18.51
N GLN A 153 -11.97 11.95 17.97
CA GLN A 153 -12.93 11.43 17.01
C GLN A 153 -12.17 10.82 15.84
N ASP A 154 -12.53 9.60 15.42
CA ASP A 154 -11.84 8.85 14.37
C ASP A 154 -11.63 9.66 13.07
N ARG A 155 -12.53 10.62 12.80
CA ARG A 155 -12.44 11.58 11.69
C ARG A 155 -11.08 12.31 11.65
N TRP A 156 -10.57 12.78 12.78
CA TRP A 156 -9.30 13.51 12.83
C TRP A 156 -8.09 12.61 12.58
N LYS A 157 -8.15 11.35 13.02
CA LYS A 157 -7.08 10.37 12.76
C LYS A 157 -7.00 10.06 11.27
N ILE A 158 -8.17 9.86 10.65
CA ILE A 158 -8.31 9.62 9.22
C ILE A 158 -7.75 10.81 8.44
N LEU A 159 -8.18 12.03 8.77
CA LEU A 159 -7.69 13.23 8.10
C LEU A 159 -6.17 13.40 8.25
N PHE A 160 -5.63 13.16 9.43
CA PHE A 160 -4.18 13.22 9.66
C PHE A 160 -3.43 12.20 8.80
N ALA A 161 -3.76 10.91 8.93
CA ALA A 161 -3.05 9.85 8.22
C ALA A 161 -3.13 10.04 6.70
N ASN A 162 -4.30 10.46 6.20
CA ASN A 162 -4.50 10.73 4.79
C ASN A 162 -3.70 11.95 4.30
N SER A 163 -3.70 13.05 5.06
CA SER A 163 -2.98 14.27 4.69
C SER A 163 -1.47 14.06 4.67
N VAL A 164 -0.93 13.33 5.65
CA VAL A 164 0.50 12.99 5.69
C VAL A 164 0.85 12.07 4.51
N TRP A 165 -0.02 11.13 4.15
CA TRP A 165 0.19 10.27 2.97
C TRP A 165 0.12 11.03 1.64
N VAL A 166 -0.77 12.03 1.51
CA VAL A 166 -0.73 12.95 0.36
C VAL A 166 0.59 13.72 0.37
N GLY A 167 1.02 14.26 1.50
CA GLY A 167 2.32 14.94 1.61
C GLY A 167 3.51 14.05 1.25
N TYR A 168 3.47 12.77 1.60
CA TYR A 168 4.49 11.77 1.26
C TYR A 168 4.73 11.66 -0.25
N HIS A 169 3.67 11.78 -1.08
CA HIS A 169 3.79 11.77 -2.54
C HIS A 169 4.56 12.96 -3.12
N PHE A 170 4.62 14.08 -2.39
CA PHE A 170 5.31 15.31 -2.80
C PHE A 170 6.69 15.46 -2.16
N LEU A 171 7.21 14.44 -1.47
CA LEU A 171 8.60 14.45 -1.01
C LEU A 171 9.60 14.41 -2.18
N GLN A 172 9.20 13.83 -3.31
CA GLN A 172 10.02 13.71 -4.52
C GLN A 172 9.42 14.48 -5.72
N ARG A 173 8.30 15.19 -5.53
CA ARG A 173 7.60 15.92 -6.61
C ARG A 173 7.41 17.39 -6.22
N PRO A 174 7.55 18.33 -7.17
CA PRO A 174 7.26 19.73 -6.89
C PRO A 174 5.77 19.90 -6.56
N LEU A 175 5.46 20.70 -5.55
CA LEU A 175 4.08 21.03 -5.18
C LEU A 175 3.54 22.14 -6.10
N ASP A 176 3.23 21.77 -7.35
CA ASP A 176 2.58 22.63 -8.33
C ASP A 176 1.09 22.28 -8.41
N LEU A 177 0.23 23.16 -7.89
CA LEU A 177 -1.22 22.93 -7.86
C LEU A 177 -1.87 23.01 -9.26
N GLY A 178 -1.25 23.69 -10.23
CA GLY A 178 -1.72 23.76 -11.60
C GLY A 178 -1.53 22.42 -12.34
N ILE A 179 -0.43 21.73 -12.06
CA ILE A 179 -0.11 20.43 -12.67
C ILE A 179 -0.74 19.28 -11.88
N TYR A 180 -0.61 19.30 -10.55
CA TYR A 180 -0.97 18.18 -9.68
C TYR A 180 -2.30 18.34 -8.95
N GLY A 181 -3.06 19.43 -9.17
CA GLY A 181 -4.35 19.65 -8.52
C GLY A 181 -5.31 18.45 -8.62
N PRO A 182 -5.60 17.94 -9.83
CA PRO A 182 -6.42 16.74 -10.00
C PRO A 182 -5.84 15.51 -9.29
N TYR A 183 -4.51 15.34 -9.32
CA TYR A 183 -3.82 14.24 -8.65
C TYR A 183 -3.95 14.31 -7.12
N ILE A 184 -3.86 15.50 -6.52
CA ILE A 184 -4.04 15.72 -5.07
C ILE A 184 -5.45 15.37 -4.65
N VAL A 185 -6.47 15.83 -5.40
CA VAL A 185 -7.88 15.51 -5.12
C VAL A 185 -8.10 14.01 -5.22
N TRP A 186 -7.58 13.40 -6.29
CA TRP A 186 -7.66 11.96 -6.49
C TRP A 186 -6.99 11.17 -5.36
N LEU A 187 -5.77 11.53 -4.98
CA LEU A 187 -5.06 10.94 -3.85
C LEU A 187 -5.91 11.06 -2.59
N PHE A 188 -6.33 12.27 -2.23
CA PHE A 188 -7.07 12.50 -0.99
C PHE A 188 -8.34 11.63 -0.91
N CYS A 189 -9.16 11.60 -1.97
CA CYS A 189 -10.36 10.77 -2.00
C CYS A 189 -10.05 9.26 -1.99
N SER A 190 -9.06 8.81 -2.77
CA SER A 190 -8.62 7.41 -2.81
C SER A 190 -8.14 6.95 -1.43
N GLY A 191 -7.37 7.79 -0.76
CA GLY A 191 -6.85 7.52 0.57
C GLY A 191 -7.94 7.51 1.64
N LEU A 192 -9.04 8.26 1.49
CA LEU A 192 -10.22 8.11 2.37
C LEU A 192 -10.87 6.73 2.22
N VAL A 193 -11.05 6.25 0.98
CA VAL A 193 -11.60 4.90 0.70
C VAL A 193 -10.70 3.83 1.32
N MET A 194 -9.40 3.88 1.06
CA MET A 194 -8.43 2.92 1.58
C MET A 194 -8.36 2.98 3.12
N THR A 195 -8.37 4.17 3.72
CA THR A 195 -8.38 4.30 5.19
C THR A 195 -9.66 3.73 5.81
N TYR A 196 -10.81 3.95 5.19
CA TYR A 196 -12.08 3.37 5.64
C TYR A 196 -12.01 1.84 5.65
N VAL A 197 -11.54 1.23 4.55
CA VAL A 197 -11.39 -0.23 4.43
C VAL A 197 -10.36 -0.77 5.42
N LEU A 198 -9.22 -0.10 5.58
CA LEU A 198 -8.19 -0.43 6.55
C LEU A 198 -8.78 -0.50 7.97
N MET A 199 -9.56 0.50 8.37
CA MET A 199 -10.12 0.58 9.72
C MET A 199 -11.30 -0.37 9.96
N LYS A 200 -12.07 -0.72 8.94
CA LYS A 200 -13.31 -1.51 9.09
C LYS A 200 -13.19 -2.96 8.67
N VAL A 201 -12.22 -3.28 7.81
CA VAL A 201 -12.08 -4.58 7.16
C VAL A 201 -10.72 -5.21 7.44
N GLY A 202 -9.64 -4.46 7.24
CA GLY A 202 -8.28 -4.96 7.46
C GLY A 202 -7.26 -4.32 6.53
N LEU A 203 -6.00 -4.41 6.93
CA LEU A 203 -4.88 -3.84 6.19
C LEU A 203 -4.68 -4.56 4.84
N GLY A 204 -4.92 -5.86 4.79
CA GLY A 204 -4.81 -6.66 3.57
C GLY A 204 -5.76 -6.19 2.47
N SER A 205 -7.02 -5.95 2.82
CA SER A 205 -8.02 -5.43 1.87
C SER A 205 -7.67 -4.04 1.34
N ALA A 206 -7.22 -3.12 2.20
CA ALA A 206 -6.75 -1.80 1.77
C ALA A 206 -5.55 -1.89 0.83
N THR A 207 -4.61 -2.81 1.12
CA THR A 207 -3.43 -3.07 0.28
C THR A 207 -3.84 -3.60 -1.09
N LEU A 208 -4.81 -4.52 -1.17
CA LEU A 208 -5.33 -5.00 -2.44
C LEU A 208 -6.02 -3.91 -3.25
N ILE A 209 -6.80 -3.04 -2.61
CA ILE A 209 -7.40 -1.88 -3.27
C ILE A 209 -6.31 -1.00 -3.88
N HIS A 210 -5.28 -0.66 -3.11
CA HIS A 210 -4.16 0.14 -3.60
C HIS A 210 -3.46 -0.53 -4.79
N LEU A 211 -3.18 -1.84 -4.70
CA LEU A 211 -2.60 -2.60 -5.79
C LEU A 211 -3.46 -2.53 -7.08
N ILE A 212 -4.76 -2.76 -6.98
CA ILE A 212 -5.69 -2.71 -8.11
C ILE A 212 -5.69 -1.32 -8.75
N ILE A 213 -5.70 -0.27 -7.92
CA ILE A 213 -5.62 1.12 -8.38
C ILE A 213 -4.32 1.36 -9.14
N ASN A 214 -3.19 0.88 -8.63
CA ASN A 214 -1.89 1.04 -9.26
C ASN A 214 -1.77 0.27 -10.58
N LEU A 215 -2.35 -0.93 -10.68
CA LEU A 215 -2.35 -1.70 -11.92
C LEU A 215 -3.26 -1.13 -13.01
N THR A 216 -4.21 -0.28 -12.63
CA THR A 216 -5.07 0.45 -13.57
C THR A 216 -4.55 1.86 -13.89
N ALA A 217 -3.40 2.22 -13.30
CA ALA A 217 -2.86 3.57 -13.35
C ALA A 217 -2.14 3.92 -14.65
#